data_AF-A0A3C1ZE78-F1
#
_entry.id   AF-A0A3C1ZE78-F1
#
_cell.length_a   1.000
_cell.length_b   1.000
_cell.length_c   1.000
_cell.angle_alpha   90.00
_cell.angle_beta   90.00
_cell.angle_gamma   90.00
#
_symmetry.space_group_name_H-M   'P 1'
#
loop_
_entity.id
_entity.type
_entity.pdbx_description
1 polymer ?
#
loop_
_entity_poly.entity_id
_entity_poly.type
_entity_poly.pdbx_seq_one_letter_code
_entity_poly.pdbx_strand_id
1 'polypeptide(L)'
;MELINQFFSDASSMLWGWPMIILLLGTHIYLTVVLRVPQRKLFTAMRLSVKTDRNASGDVSQFGALTTALAATIGTGNIIGVATAVALGGPGAVLWCW
;
A
#
# COMPACT_ATOMS: atom_id res chain seq x y z
N MET A 1 2.78 -7.93 36.44
CA MET A 1 3.34 -7.99 35.07
C MET A 1 2.40 -8.68 34.09
N GLU A 2 1.69 -9.76 34.46
CA GLU A 2 0.72 -10.42 33.56
C GLU A 2 -0.47 -9.56 33.16
N LEU A 3 -1.11 -8.83 34.08
CA LEU A 3 -2.26 -7.96 33.74
C LEU A 3 -1.91 -6.86 32.72
N ILE A 4 -0.69 -6.32 32.79
CA ILE A 4 -0.21 -5.31 31.84
C ILE A 4 0.00 -5.96 30.46
N ASN A 5 0.64 -7.13 30.42
CA ASN A 5 0.84 -7.87 29.17
C ASN A 5 -0.49 -8.31 28.54
N GLN A 6 -1.45 -8.75 29.36
CA GLN A 6 -2.81 -9.11 28.90
C GLN A 6 -3.53 -7.91 28.30
N PHE A 7 -3.50 -6.75 28.97
CA PHE A 7 -4.07 -5.52 28.43
C PHE A 7 -3.49 -5.13 27.06
N PHE A 8 -2.16 -5.18 26.92
CA PHE A 8 -1.50 -4.89 25.64
C PHE A 8 -1.81 -5.95 24.57
N SER A 9 -1.89 -7.23 24.94
CA SER A 9 -2.26 -8.32 24.03
C SER A 9 -3.69 -8.16 23.49
N ASP A 10 -4.64 -7.83 24.37
CA ASP A 10 -6.03 -7.65 23.99
C ASP A 10 -6.20 -6.43 23.09
N ALA A 11 -5.57 -5.30 23.44
CA ALA A 11 -5.56 -4.10 22.61
C ALA A 11 -4.93 -4.35 21.22
N SER A 12 -3.82 -5.10 21.19
CA SER A 12 -3.16 -5.50 19.95
C SER A 12 -4.09 -6.37 19.10
N SER A 13 -4.68 -7.42 19.66
CA SER A 13 -5.58 -8.32 18.93
C SER A 13 -6.80 -7.60 18.36
N MET A 14 -7.33 -6.61 19.10
CA MET A 14 -8.45 -5.78 18.65
C MET A 14 -8.04 -4.87 17.50
N LEU A 15 -6.86 -4.26 17.55
CA LEU A 15 -6.39 -3.34 16.51
C LEU A 15 -5.98 -4.06 15.24
N TRP A 16 -5.09 -5.07 15.33
CA TRP A 16 -4.49 -5.75 14.19
C TRP A 16 -5.37 -6.81 13.53
N GLY A 17 -6.55 -7.09 14.09
CA GLY A 17 -7.53 -8.02 13.54
C GLY A 17 -8.45 -7.40 12.47
N TRP A 18 -9.72 -7.76 12.54
CA TRP A 18 -10.77 -7.29 11.62
C TRP A 18 -10.89 -5.77 11.51
N PRO A 19 -10.76 -4.97 12.60
CA PRO A 19 -10.90 -3.52 12.50
C PRO A 19 -9.90 -2.86 11.55
N MET A 20 -8.64 -3.29 11.54
CA MET A 20 -7.63 -2.76 10.61
C MET A 20 -7.99 -3.06 9.16
N ILE A 21 -8.43 -4.30 8.88
CA ILE A 21 -8.81 -4.70 7.51
C ILE A 21 -10.00 -3.87 7.01
N ILE A 22 -11.04 -3.71 7.84
CA ILE A 22 -12.23 -2.92 7.50
C ILE A 22 -11.85 -1.46 7.27
N LEU A 23 -10.97 -0.89 8.11
CA LEU A 23 -10.56 0.51 7.98
C LEU A 23 -9.72 0.73 6.72
N LEU A 24 -8.76 -0.15 6.42
CA LEU A 24 -7.95 -0.05 5.21
C LEU A 24 -8.77 -0.24 3.93
N LEU A 25 -9.61 -1.27 3.87
CA LEU A 25 -10.47 -1.51 2.71
C LEU A 25 -11.54 -0.42 2.56
N GLY A 26 -12.14 0.02 3.67
CA GLY A 26 -13.13 1.07 3.70
C GLY A 26 -12.57 2.43 3.25
N THR A 27 -11.38 2.80 3.74
CA THR A 27 -10.70 4.03 3.31
C THR A 27 -10.28 3.96 1.84
N HIS A 28 -9.81 2.79 1.37
CA HIS A 28 -9.50 2.58 -0.04
C HIS A 28 -10.72 2.81 -0.95
N ILE A 29 -11.86 2.19 -0.62
CA ILE A 29 -13.12 2.35 -1.38
C ILE A 29 -13.61 3.79 -1.31
N TYR A 30 -13.62 4.38 -0.11
CA TYR A 30 -14.04 5.77 0.11
C TYR A 30 -13.23 6.75 -0.74
N LEU A 31 -11.90 6.67 -0.68
CA LEU A 31 -11.03 7.53 -1.47
C LEU A 31 -11.20 7.30 -2.97
N THR A 32 -11.38 6.04 -3.40
CA THR A 32 -11.61 5.71 -4.82
C THR A 32 -12.88 6.38 -5.36
N VAL A 33 -13.96 6.41 -4.57
CA VAL A 33 -15.21 7.08 -4.95
C VAL A 33 -15.06 8.60 -4.95
N VAL A 34 -14.50 9.19 -3.89
CA VAL A 34 -14.31 10.65 -3.76
C VAL A 34 -13.39 11.20 -4.86
N LEU A 35 -12.32 10.47 -5.18
CA LEU A 35 -11.35 10.84 -6.22
C LEU A 35 -11.82 10.49 -7.64
N ARG A 36 -13.03 9.98 -7.82
CA ARG A 36 -13.63 9.58 -9.11
C ARG A 36 -12.76 8.58 -9.89
N VAL A 37 -12.31 7.53 -9.22
CA VAL A 37 -11.51 6.43 -9.80
C VAL A 37 -10.21 6.96 -10.43
N PRO A 38 -9.27 7.46 -9.60
CA PRO A 38 -8.01 8.03 -10.07
C PRO A 38 -7.16 7.01 -10.85
N GLN A 39 -7.37 5.71 -10.59
CA GLN A 39 -6.73 4.58 -11.28
C GLN A 39 -6.88 4.68 -12.82
N ARG A 40 -7.96 5.27 -13.35
CA ARG A 40 -8.16 5.48 -14.80
C ARG A 40 -7.09 6.36 -15.43
N LYS A 41 -6.44 7.22 -14.65
CA LYS A 41 -5.39 8.15 -15.12
C LYS A 41 -3.98 7.62 -14.86
N LEU A 42 -3.82 6.38 -14.37
CA LEU A 42 -2.52 5.81 -14.00
C LEU A 42 -1.54 5.79 -15.18
N PHE A 43 -1.98 5.38 -16.38
CA PHE A 43 -1.13 5.40 -17.57
C PHE A 43 -0.68 6.81 -17.96
N THR A 44 -1.57 7.81 -17.83
CA THR A 44 -1.22 9.21 -18.06
C THR A 44 -0.22 9.71 -17.02
N ALA A 45 -0.42 9.35 -15.75
CA ALA A 45 0.47 9.72 -14.65
C ALA A 45 1.86 9.09 -14.82
N MET A 46 1.96 7.81 -15.16
CA MET A 46 3.24 7.15 -15.45
C MET A 46 3.99 7.83 -16.60
N ARG A 47 3.29 8.13 -17.70
CA ARG A 47 3.89 8.83 -18.84
C ARG A 47 4.39 10.22 -18.46
N LEU A 48 3.66 10.93 -17.61
CA LEU A 48 4.06 12.25 -17.12
C LEU A 48 5.29 12.15 -16.19
N SER A 49 5.32 11.16 -15.29
CA SER A 49 6.42 10.97 -14.36
C SER A 49 7.75 10.57 -15.02
N VAL A 50 7.69 9.94 -16.20
CA VAL A 50 8.89 9.59 -16.98
C VAL A 50 9.29 10.73 -17.93
N LYS A 51 8.38 11.66 -18.26
CA LYS A 51 8.68 12.77 -19.16
C LYS A 51 9.50 13.83 -18.42
N THR A 52 10.65 14.20 -18.99
CA THR A 52 11.43 15.36 -18.52
C THR A 52 10.66 16.64 -18.85
N ASP A 53 10.19 17.33 -17.82
CA ASP A 53 9.71 18.71 -17.94
C ASP A 53 10.85 19.67 -17.60
N ARG A 54 11.23 20.52 -18.55
CA ARG A 54 12.35 21.47 -18.41
C ARG A 54 11.98 22.69 -17.55
N ASN A 55 10.70 22.91 -17.28
CA ASN A 55 10.18 24.02 -16.46
C ASN A 55 9.65 23.55 -15.10
N ALA A 56 9.88 22.30 -14.70
CA ALA A 56 9.43 21.81 -13.40
C ALA A 56 10.21 22.47 -12.26
N SER A 57 9.51 23.20 -11.40
CA SER A 57 10.03 23.78 -10.17
C SER A 57 10.07 22.72 -9.06
N GLY A 58 11.24 22.13 -8.81
CA GLY A 58 11.49 21.19 -7.72
C GLY A 58 12.94 20.73 -7.68
N ASP A 59 13.45 20.42 -6.48
CA ASP A 59 14.86 19.99 -6.28
C ASP A 59 15.16 18.58 -6.83
N VAL A 60 14.13 17.79 -7.11
CA VAL A 60 14.25 16.40 -7.59
C VAL A 60 13.40 16.21 -8.85
N SER A 61 13.94 15.48 -9.81
CA SER A 61 13.22 15.15 -11.05
C SER A 61 11.98 14.29 -10.76
N GLN A 62 10.93 14.45 -11.57
CA GLN A 62 9.69 13.69 -11.41
C GLN A 62 9.92 12.17 -11.51
N PHE A 63 10.87 11.75 -12.36
CA PHE A 63 11.31 10.37 -12.47
C PHE A 63 12.11 9.90 -11.24
N GLY A 64 12.95 10.76 -10.68
CA GLY A 64 13.70 10.50 -9.45
C GLY A 64 12.76 10.30 -8.24
N ALA A 65 11.78 11.18 -8.07
CA ALA A 65 10.79 11.06 -7.00
C ALA A 65 9.97 9.75 -7.13
N LEU A 66 9.57 9.38 -8.35
CA LEU A 66 8.87 8.13 -8.61
C LEU A 66 9.74 6.91 -8.27
N THR A 67 10.99 6.88 -8.73
CA THR A 67 11.91 5.76 -8.47
C THR A 67 12.27 5.65 -6.99
N THR A 68 12.42 6.76 -6.26
CA THR A 68 12.59 6.73 -4.79
C THR A 68 11.37 6.15 -4.08
N ALA A 69 10.15 6.56 -4.45
CA ALA A 69 8.94 6.01 -3.86
C ALA A 69 8.75 4.50 -4.17
N LEU A 70 9.07 4.08 -5.40
CA LEU A 70 9.05 2.66 -5.78
C LEU A 70 10.10 1.85 -5.03
N ALA A 71 11.33 2.37 -4.90
CA ALA A 71 12.39 1.69 -4.15
C ALA A 71 12.05 1.56 -2.66
N ALA A 72 11.35 2.54 -2.08
CA ALA A 72 10.90 2.48 -0.69
C ALA A 72 9.79 1.45 -0.45
N THR A 73 9.00 1.13 -1.49
CA THR A 73 7.85 0.23 -1.38
C THR A 73 8.12 -1.17 -1.90
N ILE A 74 9.01 -1.35 -2.87
CA ILE A 74 9.43 -2.64 -3.41
C ILE A 74 10.60 -3.17 -2.59
N GLY A 75 10.38 -4.24 -1.83
CA GLY A 75 11.44 -4.88 -1.06
C GLY A 75 11.17 -6.35 -0.77
N THR A 76 12.13 -6.98 -0.10
CA THR A 76 12.06 -8.40 0.30
C THR A 76 10.79 -8.73 1.06
N GLY A 77 10.27 -7.78 1.86
CA GLY A 77 9.02 -7.93 2.61
C GLY A 77 7.80 -8.20 1.73
N ASN A 78 7.68 -7.58 0.56
CA ASN A 78 6.57 -7.85 -0.35
C ASN A 78 6.71 -9.21 -1.03
N ILE A 79 7.93 -9.60 -1.40
CA ILE A 79 8.20 -10.89 -2.04
C ILE A 79 7.89 -12.04 -1.07
N ILE A 80 8.47 -11.98 0.14
CA ILE A 80 8.24 -12.99 1.19
C ILE A 80 6.79 -12.95 1.64
N GLY A 81 6.21 -11.76 1.84
CA GLY A 81 4.82 -11.60 2.28
C GLY A 81 3.82 -12.24 1.31
N VAL A 82 3.97 -12.01 0.02
CA VAL A 82 3.12 -12.66 -1.00
C VAL A 82 3.38 -14.17 -1.04
N ALA A 83 4.63 -14.62 -0.98
CA ALA A 83 4.95 -16.05 -0.94
C ALA A 83 4.31 -16.76 0.27
N THR A 84 4.40 -16.18 1.46
CA THR A 84 3.77 -16.69 2.68
C THR A 84 2.25 -16.65 2.58
N ALA A 85 1.66 -15.58 2.03
CA ALA A 85 0.22 -15.48 1.84
C ALA A 85 -0.32 -16.56 0.89
N VAL A 86 0.40 -16.86 -0.20
CA VAL A 86 0.03 -17.94 -1.12
C VAL A 86 0.27 -19.31 -0.50
N ALA A 87 1.37 -19.51 0.22
CA ALA A 87 1.68 -20.78 0.87
C ALA A 87 0.65 -21.15 1.96
N LEU A 88 0.18 -20.17 2.73
CA LEU A 88 -0.77 -20.38 3.83
C LEU A 88 -2.24 -20.25 3.39
N GLY A 89 -2.54 -19.32 2.50
CA GLY A 89 -3.90 -18.98 2.04
C GLY A 89 -4.30 -19.61 0.71
N GLY A 90 -3.39 -20.32 0.05
CA GLY A 90 -3.62 -20.92 -1.26
C GLY A 90 -3.57 -19.91 -2.42
N PRO A 91 -3.84 -20.36 -3.65
CA PRO A 91 -3.72 -19.53 -4.85
C PRO A 91 -4.70 -18.34 -4.87
N GLY A 92 -5.80 -18.41 -4.13
CA GLY A 92 -6.76 -17.32 -3.99
C GLY A 92 -6.21 -16.08 -3.29
N ALA A 93 -5.11 -16.19 -2.53
CA ALA A 93 -4.47 -15.04 -1.88
C ALA A 93 -3.99 -13.98 -2.88
N VAL A 94 -3.59 -14.39 -4.08
CA VAL A 94 -3.12 -13.48 -5.14
C VAL A 94 -4.21 -12.48 -5.55
N LEU A 95 -5.48 -12.92 -5.58
CA LEU A 95 -6.62 -12.05 -5.90
C LEU A 95 -6.79 -10.93 -4.87
N TRP A 96 -6.55 -11.22 -3.60
CA TRP A 96 -6.70 -10.27 -2.49
C TRP A 96 -5.50 -9.33 -2.33
N CYS A 97 -4.33 -9.71 -2.87
CA CYS A 97 -3.15 -8.85 -2.91
C CYS A 97 -3.19 -7.82 -4.05
N TRP A 98 -4.11 -7.97 -5.01
CA TRP A 98 -4.27 -7.09 -6.17
C TRP A 98 -5.26 -5.96 -5.89
#